data_AF-A0A9N9D591-F1
#
_entry.id   AF-A0A9N9D591-F1
#
_cell.length_a   1.000
_cell.length_b   1.000
_cell.length_c   1.000
_cell.angle_alpha   90.00
_cell.angle_beta   90.00
_cell.angle_gamma   90.00
#
_symmetry.space_group_name_H-M   'P 1'
#
loop_
_entity.id
_entity.type
_entity.pdbx_description
1 polymer ?
#
loop_
_entity_poly.entity_id
_entity_poly.type
_entity_poly.pdbx_seq_one_letter_code
_entity_poly.pdbx_strand_id
1 'polypeptide(L)'
;MTSILCEECEQDIDTTTGWCTPCNAKHFENNFPNWTSDNAEIDEFIRNSQITAKRHECVFEWVDYSKFTLLQKVEFSRNNKAYWEEGHLLRWDVKASEWFRHGGQWVKLVTNYSAEKHLGPRVLKLESEFSKSNPPSKRLIYGITRNPVTKEYAVIENLMDRCLSCGQEWMSPRWCRGCNTSLFKSERSNWTS
;
A
#
# COMPACT_ATOMS: atom_id res chain seq x y z
N MET A 1 25.94 15.71 -12.01
CA MET A 1 24.96 14.72 -11.53
C MET A 1 25.28 13.43 -12.22
N THR A 2 25.68 12.39 -11.48
CA THR A 2 25.81 11.04 -12.03
C THR A 2 24.40 10.53 -12.28
N SER A 3 24.02 10.41 -13.55
CA SER A 3 22.81 9.66 -13.93
C SER A 3 23.02 8.21 -13.49
N ILE A 4 22.02 7.67 -12.79
CA ILE A 4 21.95 6.24 -12.49
C ILE A 4 21.01 5.66 -13.53
N LEU A 5 21.52 4.68 -14.29
CA LEU A 5 20.78 4.02 -15.36
C LEU A 5 20.21 2.70 -14.87
N CYS A 6 19.09 2.29 -15.48
CA CYS A 6 18.47 1.01 -15.25
C CYS A 6 19.36 -0.13 -15.76
N GLU A 7 19.55 -1.16 -14.94
CA GLU A 7 20.34 -2.35 -15.29
C GLU A 7 19.74 -3.16 -16.47
N GLU A 8 18.44 -2.99 -16.76
CA GLU A 8 17.74 -3.77 -17.79
C GLU A 8 17.61 -3.03 -19.14
N CYS A 9 17.54 -1.69 -19.14
CA CYS A 9 17.27 -0.93 -20.36
C CYS A 9 18.16 0.30 -20.58
N GLU A 10 19.11 0.57 -19.68
CA GLU A 10 20.07 1.67 -19.77
C GLU A 10 19.42 3.07 -19.84
N GLN A 11 18.15 3.20 -19.43
CA GLN A 11 17.46 4.49 -19.30
C GLN A 11 17.57 5.05 -17.88
N ASP A 12 17.36 6.36 -17.73
CA ASP A 12 17.32 7.03 -16.42
C ASP A 12 16.24 6.40 -15.52
N ILE A 13 16.58 6.26 -14.23
CA ILE A 13 15.65 5.80 -13.20
C ILE A 13 15.31 6.91 -12.21
N ASP A 14 14.21 6.74 -11.47
CA ASP A 14 14.00 7.53 -10.25
C ASP A 14 15.08 7.15 -9.24
N THR A 15 16.05 8.04 -9.00
CA THR A 15 17.20 7.77 -8.14
C THR A 15 16.83 7.64 -6.66
N THR A 16 15.60 8.00 -6.26
CA THR A 16 15.12 7.89 -4.87
C THR A 16 14.61 6.48 -4.59
N THR A 17 13.95 5.86 -5.56
CA THR A 17 13.25 4.57 -5.42
C THR A 17 13.89 3.44 -6.22
N GLY A 18 14.80 3.77 -7.16
CA GLY A 18 15.33 2.84 -8.15
C GLY A 18 14.29 2.43 -9.20
N TRP A 19 13.18 3.15 -9.32
CA TRP A 19 12.07 2.79 -10.19
C TRP A 19 12.39 3.09 -11.65
N CYS A 20 12.28 2.09 -12.52
CA CYS A 20 12.35 2.24 -13.97
C CYS A 20 10.96 2.01 -14.57
N THR A 21 10.28 3.08 -14.98
CA THR A 21 8.92 3.01 -15.55
C THR A 21 8.80 2.01 -16.71
N PRO A 22 9.63 2.06 -17.77
CA PRO A 22 9.46 1.15 -18.91
C PRO A 22 9.70 -0.33 -18.54
N CYS A 23 10.71 -0.63 -17.72
CA CYS A 23 10.98 -2.01 -17.30
C CYS A 23 9.89 -2.55 -16.39
N ASN A 24 9.48 -1.78 -15.37
CA ASN A 24 8.44 -2.20 -14.45
C ASN A 24 7.09 -2.36 -15.14
N ALA A 25 6.74 -1.47 -16.08
CA ALA A 25 5.53 -1.62 -16.91
C ALA A 25 5.54 -2.96 -17.67
N LYS A 26 6.66 -3.30 -18.31
CA LYS A 26 6.82 -4.58 -19.02
C LYS A 26 6.70 -5.79 -18.09
N HIS A 27 7.28 -5.72 -16.89
CA HIS A 27 7.16 -6.78 -15.88
C HIS A 27 5.71 -6.98 -15.42
N PHE A 28 4.95 -5.89 -15.26
CA PHE A 28 3.53 -5.96 -14.97
C PHE A 28 2.72 -6.54 -16.14
N GLU A 29 2.96 -6.07 -17.37
CA GLU A 29 2.28 -6.55 -18.58
C GLU A 29 2.43 -8.06 -18.76
N ASN A 30 3.64 -8.59 -18.54
CA ASN A 30 3.92 -10.01 -18.57
C ASN A 30 3.12 -10.81 -17.53
N ASN A 31 2.70 -10.18 -16.42
CA ASN A 31 1.94 -10.81 -15.34
C ASN A 31 0.42 -10.62 -15.45
N PHE A 32 -0.08 -9.78 -16.36
CA PHE A 32 -1.53 -9.57 -16.52
C PHE A 32 -2.34 -10.84 -16.84
N PRO A 33 -1.82 -11.83 -17.60
CA PRO A 33 -2.55 -13.08 -17.82
C PRO A 33 -2.74 -13.92 -16.54
N ASN A 34 -1.97 -13.66 -15.49
CA ASN A 34 -1.95 -14.50 -14.27
C ASN A 34 -3.02 -14.11 -13.26
N TRP A 35 -3.77 -13.03 -13.48
CA TRP A 35 -4.82 -12.61 -12.55
C TRP A 35 -5.93 -11.83 -13.26
N THR A 36 -7.12 -11.92 -12.68
CA THR A 36 -8.27 -11.07 -12.98
C THR A 36 -9.08 -10.90 -11.70
N SER A 37 -9.79 -9.78 -11.58
CA SER A 37 -10.72 -9.53 -10.48
C SER A 37 -12.13 -10.07 -10.74
N ASP A 38 -12.38 -10.60 -11.95
CA ASP A 38 -13.70 -10.77 -12.59
C ASP A 38 -14.47 -9.45 -12.74
N ASN A 39 -13.79 -8.31 -12.80
CA ASN A 39 -14.37 -7.02 -13.15
C ASN A 39 -13.43 -6.27 -14.09
N ALA A 40 -13.86 -6.09 -15.34
CA ALA A 40 -13.04 -5.49 -16.39
C ALA A 40 -12.63 -4.03 -16.07
N GLU A 41 -13.50 -3.26 -15.41
CA GLU A 41 -13.20 -1.87 -15.04
C GLU A 41 -12.11 -1.80 -13.95
N ILE A 42 -12.16 -2.70 -12.96
CA ILE A 42 -11.12 -2.82 -11.93
C ILE A 42 -9.81 -3.30 -12.54
N ASP A 43 -9.87 -4.31 -13.43
CA ASP A 43 -8.68 -4.83 -14.10
C ASP A 43 -8.01 -3.75 -14.94
N GLU A 44 -8.77 -3.00 -15.74
CA GLU A 44 -8.27 -1.88 -16.53
C GLU A 44 -7.66 -0.79 -15.64
N PHE A 45 -8.35 -0.40 -14.57
CA PHE A 45 -7.86 0.58 -13.61
C PHE A 45 -6.49 0.16 -13.01
N ILE A 46 -6.39 -1.07 -12.51
CA ILE A 46 -5.17 -1.60 -11.88
C ILE A 46 -4.04 -1.67 -12.92
N ARG A 47 -4.30 -2.22 -14.12
CA ARG A 47 -3.29 -2.33 -15.19
C ARG A 47 -2.78 -0.97 -15.63
N ASN A 48 -3.67 0.01 -15.81
CA ASN A 48 -3.28 1.38 -16.18
C ASN A 48 -2.40 2.02 -15.10
N SER A 49 -2.72 1.84 -13.81
CA SER A 49 -1.87 2.32 -12.72
C SER A 49 -0.47 1.69 -12.75
N GLN A 50 -0.39 0.39 -13.06
CA GLN A 50 0.86 -0.38 -13.10
C GLN A 50 1.76 0.05 -14.26
N ILE A 51 1.20 0.28 -15.45
CA ILE A 51 1.95 0.69 -16.66
C ILE A 51 2.45 2.14 -16.53
N THR A 52 1.63 3.04 -15.97
CA THR A 52 1.93 4.48 -15.94
C THR A 52 2.68 4.92 -14.68
N ALA A 53 2.90 4.02 -13.72
CA ALA A 53 3.56 4.32 -12.45
C ALA A 53 4.98 4.86 -12.65
N LYS A 54 5.24 6.02 -12.04
CA LYS A 54 6.58 6.61 -11.94
C LYS A 54 7.34 6.18 -10.70
N ARG A 55 6.62 5.61 -9.73
CA ARG A 55 7.16 5.09 -8.47
C ARG A 55 6.27 3.96 -7.97
N HIS A 56 6.80 3.10 -7.12
CA HIS A 56 6.07 2.00 -6.50
C HIS A 56 4.86 2.46 -5.68
N GLU A 57 4.86 3.68 -5.13
CA GLU A 57 3.72 4.19 -4.37
C GLU A 57 2.50 4.51 -5.23
N CYS A 58 2.67 4.68 -6.54
CA CYS A 58 1.60 4.93 -7.50
C CYS A 58 0.95 3.64 -8.02
N VAL A 59 1.49 2.48 -7.68
CA VAL A 59 0.98 1.19 -8.16
C VAL A 59 -0.21 0.75 -7.31
N PHE A 60 -1.30 0.37 -7.96
CA PHE A 60 -2.36 -0.41 -7.32
C PHE A 60 -2.14 -1.90 -7.60
N GLU A 61 -2.37 -2.73 -6.59
CA GLU A 61 -2.20 -4.18 -6.67
C GLU A 61 -3.55 -4.88 -6.64
N TRP A 62 -3.74 -5.86 -7.51
CA TRP A 62 -4.73 -6.90 -7.27
C TRP A 62 -4.14 -7.93 -6.32
N VAL A 63 -4.80 -8.16 -5.19
CA VAL A 63 -4.33 -9.11 -4.18
C VAL A 63 -5.43 -10.13 -3.87
N ASP A 64 -5.10 -11.41 -4.01
CA ASP A 64 -6.01 -12.48 -3.62
C ASP A 64 -6.37 -12.37 -2.13
N TYR A 65 -7.66 -12.49 -1.81
CA TYR A 65 -8.16 -12.36 -0.46
C TYR A 65 -7.56 -13.38 0.53
N SER A 66 -7.15 -14.55 0.03
CA SER A 66 -6.50 -15.60 0.82
C SER A 66 -5.15 -15.19 1.41
N LYS A 67 -4.52 -14.13 0.87
CA LYS A 67 -3.25 -13.57 1.40
C LYS A 67 -3.43 -12.78 2.70
N PHE A 68 -4.68 -12.59 3.15
CA PHE A 68 -5.00 -11.83 4.35
C PHE A 68 -5.46 -12.72 5.51
N THR A 69 -4.84 -12.53 6.67
CA THR A 69 -5.31 -13.09 7.94
C THR A 69 -6.09 -12.04 8.73
N LEU A 70 -7.38 -12.26 8.95
CA LEU A 70 -8.24 -11.35 9.71
C LEU A 70 -8.05 -11.54 11.22
N LEU A 71 -7.83 -10.45 11.99
CA LEU A 71 -7.65 -10.54 13.45
C LEU A 71 -8.97 -10.69 14.22
N GLN A 72 -10.06 -10.14 13.71
CA GLN A 72 -11.40 -10.28 14.28
C GLN A 72 -12.42 -9.89 13.21
N LYS A 73 -13.35 -10.78 12.89
CA LYS A 73 -14.58 -10.42 12.19
C LYS A 73 -15.42 -9.59 13.15
N VAL A 74 -15.26 -8.27 13.15
CA VAL A 74 -16.30 -7.43 13.74
C VAL A 74 -17.43 -7.43 12.72
N GLU A 75 -18.43 -8.30 12.93
CA GLU A 75 -19.58 -8.54 12.03
C GLU A 75 -20.33 -7.27 11.58
N PHE A 76 -20.07 -6.12 12.21
CA PHE A 76 -20.71 -4.84 11.92
C PHE A 76 -19.75 -3.72 11.49
N SER A 77 -18.44 -3.97 11.35
CA SER A 77 -17.50 -2.90 11.00
C SER A 77 -17.13 -2.91 9.52
N ARG A 78 -17.33 -1.77 8.84
CA ARG A 78 -16.95 -1.53 7.43
C ARG A 78 -15.43 -1.51 7.19
N ASN A 79 -14.64 -1.85 8.20
CA ASN A 79 -13.20 -1.63 8.28
C ASN A 79 -12.54 -2.81 9.00
N ASN A 80 -12.19 -3.86 8.26
CA ASN A 80 -11.56 -5.04 8.85
C ASN A 80 -10.04 -4.87 8.93
N LYS A 81 -9.45 -5.06 10.11
CA LYS A 81 -8.00 -5.11 10.28
C LYS A 81 -7.50 -6.49 9.85
N ALA A 82 -6.55 -6.50 8.92
CA ALA A 82 -5.99 -7.71 8.35
C ALA A 82 -4.46 -7.68 8.34
N TYR A 83 -3.84 -8.85 8.49
CA TYR A 83 -2.41 -9.04 8.26
C TYR A 83 -2.19 -9.54 6.84
N TRP A 84 -1.31 -8.88 6.10
CA TRP A 84 -0.86 -9.28 4.78
C TRP A 84 0.59 -9.75 4.87
N GLU A 85 0.81 -11.05 4.63
CA GLU A 85 2.13 -11.68 4.82
C GLU A 85 3.19 -11.15 3.85
N GLU A 86 2.83 -10.98 2.58
CA GLU A 86 3.75 -10.52 1.54
C GLU A 86 3.98 -9.00 1.64
N GLY A 87 2.98 -8.25 2.11
CA GLY A 87 3.02 -6.79 2.14
C GLY A 87 3.05 -6.15 0.74
N HIS A 88 3.07 -4.83 0.74
CA HIS A 88 3.06 -4.05 -0.50
C HIS A 88 4.38 -4.13 -1.29
N LEU A 89 4.25 -3.95 -2.60
CA LEU A 89 5.38 -3.94 -3.54
C LEU A 89 6.26 -2.70 -3.35
N LEU A 90 7.58 -2.90 -3.46
CA LEU A 90 8.60 -1.85 -3.32
C LEU A 90 9.42 -1.64 -4.60
N ARG A 91 9.97 -2.70 -5.19
CA ARG A 91 10.77 -2.63 -6.44
C ARG A 91 10.89 -4.00 -7.10
N TRP A 92 11.28 -4.02 -8.37
CA TRP A 92 11.69 -5.26 -9.04
C TRP A 92 13.11 -5.65 -8.62
N ASP A 93 13.35 -6.94 -8.38
CA ASP A 93 14.68 -7.49 -8.20
C ASP A 93 15.10 -8.22 -9.48
N VAL A 94 16.01 -7.60 -10.23
CA VAL A 94 16.47 -8.12 -11.53
C VAL A 94 17.13 -9.49 -11.40
N LYS A 95 17.87 -9.74 -10.31
CA LYS A 95 18.61 -11.00 -10.12
C LYS A 95 17.68 -12.14 -9.73
N ALA A 96 16.72 -11.88 -8.86
CA ALA A 96 15.72 -12.86 -8.47
C ALA A 96 14.62 -13.03 -9.53
N SER A 97 14.46 -12.05 -10.44
CA SER A 97 13.33 -11.95 -11.37
C SER A 97 11.98 -11.96 -10.65
N GLU A 98 11.91 -11.26 -9.51
CA GLU A 98 10.74 -11.21 -8.64
C GLU A 98 10.53 -9.81 -8.06
N TRP A 99 9.30 -9.54 -7.62
CA TRP A 99 8.98 -8.31 -6.90
C TRP A 99 9.50 -8.36 -5.47
N PHE A 100 10.38 -7.43 -5.11
CA PHE A 100 10.75 -7.17 -3.73
C PHE A 100 9.59 -6.47 -3.01
N ARG A 101 9.14 -7.06 -1.90
CA ARG A 101 7.99 -6.59 -1.11
C ARG A 101 8.41 -6.21 0.30
N HIS A 102 7.60 -5.37 0.94
CA HIS A 102 7.82 -4.94 2.31
C HIS A 102 7.81 -6.12 3.31
N GLY A 103 7.08 -7.19 3.00
CA GLY A 103 6.83 -8.27 3.95
C GLY A 103 5.80 -7.87 5.00
N GLY A 104 5.47 -8.84 5.86
CA GLY A 104 4.47 -8.82 6.93
C GLY A 104 3.95 -7.44 7.35
N GLN A 105 2.73 -7.12 6.95
CA GLN A 105 2.15 -5.80 7.11
C GLN A 105 0.70 -5.83 7.62
N TRP A 106 0.38 -4.93 8.55
CA TRP A 106 -1.01 -4.67 8.94
C TRP A 106 -1.67 -3.68 7.98
N VAL A 107 -2.87 -4.04 7.52
CA VAL A 107 -3.68 -3.24 6.59
C VAL A 107 -5.11 -3.15 7.06
N LYS A 108 -5.84 -2.22 6.46
CA LYS A 108 -7.27 -2.04 6.65
C LYS A 108 -8.00 -2.41 5.36
N LEU A 109 -8.85 -3.42 5.42
CA LEU A 109 -9.74 -3.80 4.33
C LEU A 109 -11.06 -3.02 4.50
N VAL A 110 -11.27 -2.04 3.64
CA VAL A 110 -12.49 -1.23 3.64
C VAL A 110 -13.49 -1.86 2.68
N THR A 111 -14.63 -2.30 3.19
CA THR A 111 -15.72 -2.93 2.43
C THR A 111 -16.82 -1.90 2.11
N ASN A 112 -17.78 -2.25 1.25
CA ASN A 112 -18.87 -1.41 0.70
C ASN A 112 -18.56 -0.66 -0.61
N TYR A 113 -17.67 -1.20 -1.44
CA TYR A 113 -17.45 -0.71 -2.79
C TYR A 113 -18.26 -1.55 -3.78
N SER A 114 -19.35 -0.99 -4.33
CA SER A 114 -19.73 -1.42 -5.67
C SER A 114 -18.67 -0.84 -6.63
N ALA A 115 -18.09 -1.70 -7.46
CA ALA A 115 -17.04 -1.31 -8.40
C ALA A 115 -17.44 -0.08 -9.22
N GLU A 116 -18.71 -0.06 -9.63
CA GLU A 116 -19.33 0.91 -10.53
C GLU A 116 -19.52 2.33 -9.96
N LYS A 117 -19.56 2.54 -8.63
CA LYS A 117 -19.94 3.86 -8.07
C LYS A 117 -18.89 4.59 -7.24
N HIS A 118 -17.91 3.87 -6.67
CA HIS A 118 -17.11 4.47 -5.59
C HIS A 118 -15.59 4.25 -5.67
N LEU A 119 -15.09 3.31 -6.49
CA LEU A 119 -13.65 3.07 -6.61
C LEU A 119 -12.96 4.21 -7.38
N GLY A 120 -13.38 4.50 -8.61
CA GLY A 120 -12.76 5.53 -9.45
C GLY A 120 -12.65 6.92 -8.79
N PRO A 121 -13.75 7.56 -8.35
CA PRO A 121 -13.70 8.89 -7.75
C PRO A 121 -12.85 8.98 -6.47
N ARG A 122 -12.80 7.91 -5.67
CA ARG A 122 -12.03 7.89 -4.42
C ARG A 122 -10.55 7.64 -4.68
N VAL A 123 -10.21 6.77 -5.62
CA VAL A 123 -8.82 6.54 -6.01
C VAL A 123 -8.24 7.80 -6.65
N LEU A 124 -8.94 8.42 -7.60
CA LEU A 124 -8.52 9.70 -8.20
C LEU A 124 -8.36 10.80 -7.15
N LYS A 125 -9.26 10.86 -6.16
CA LYS A 125 -9.13 11.79 -5.04
C LYS A 125 -7.84 11.53 -4.25
N LEU A 126 -7.56 10.27 -3.92
CA LEU A 126 -6.39 9.89 -3.12
C LEU A 126 -5.07 10.08 -3.89
N GLU A 127 -5.04 9.80 -5.19
CA GLU A 127 -3.93 10.17 -6.08
C GLU A 127 -3.70 11.68 -6.12
N SER A 128 -4.78 12.48 -6.20
CA SER A 128 -4.70 13.93 -6.17
C SER A 128 -4.18 14.48 -4.83
N GLU A 129 -4.49 13.80 -3.72
CA GLU A 129 -4.02 14.17 -2.39
C GLU A 129 -2.54 13.78 -2.22
N PHE A 130 -2.14 12.61 -2.70
CA PHE A 130 -0.74 12.17 -2.73
C PHE A 130 0.15 13.14 -3.52
N SER A 131 -0.31 13.54 -4.70
CA SER A 131 0.41 14.46 -5.60
C SER A 131 0.63 15.86 -5.01
N LYS A 132 -0.13 16.25 -3.97
CA LYS A 132 0.00 17.55 -3.29
C LYS A 132 1.02 17.54 -2.15
N SER A 133 1.49 16.38 -1.71
CA SER A 133 2.47 16.27 -0.63
C SER A 133 3.90 16.27 -1.16
N ASN A 134 4.77 17.11 -0.59
CA ASN A 134 6.21 17.11 -0.86
C ASN A 134 7.01 17.06 0.46
N PRO A 135 7.77 15.97 0.73
CA PRO A 135 7.86 14.77 -0.09
C PRO A 135 6.51 14.04 -0.16
N PRO A 136 6.25 13.28 -1.24
CA PRO A 136 5.04 12.46 -1.35
C PRO A 136 4.89 11.60 -0.09
N SER A 137 3.84 11.89 0.66
CA SER A 137 3.52 11.25 1.94
C SER A 137 3.06 9.82 1.70
N LYS A 138 3.37 8.95 2.66
CA LYS A 138 3.02 7.51 2.76
C LYS A 138 1.87 7.06 1.85
N ARG A 139 2.14 6.04 1.00
CA ARG A 139 1.14 5.30 0.20
C ARG A 139 -0.09 5.00 1.06
N LEU A 140 -1.24 5.57 0.69
CA LEU A 140 -2.50 5.47 1.44
C LEU A 140 -3.32 4.25 1.03
N ILE A 141 -3.25 3.85 -0.25
CA ILE A 141 -3.88 2.66 -0.80
C ILE A 141 -2.82 1.77 -1.42
N TYR A 142 -2.89 0.48 -1.12
CA TYR A 142 -2.06 -0.54 -1.75
C TYR A 142 -2.73 -1.17 -2.96
N GLY A 143 -4.05 -1.36 -2.92
CA GLY A 143 -4.72 -2.09 -3.97
C GLY A 143 -6.15 -2.47 -3.64
N ILE A 144 -6.63 -3.51 -4.32
CA ILE A 144 -7.98 -4.04 -4.22
C ILE A 144 -7.90 -5.56 -4.03
N THR A 145 -8.83 -6.08 -3.25
CA THR A 145 -9.07 -7.52 -3.10
C THR A 145 -10.56 -7.81 -3.21
N ARG A 146 -10.93 -9.08 -3.39
CA ARG A 146 -12.34 -9.51 -3.44
C ARG A 146 -12.57 -10.74 -2.59
N ASN A 147 -13.52 -10.64 -1.69
CA ASN A 147 -13.87 -11.76 -0.82
C ASN A 147 -14.48 -12.91 -1.65
N PRO A 148 -13.93 -14.13 -1.61
CA PRO A 148 -14.40 -15.23 -2.45
C PRO A 148 -15.79 -15.74 -2.06
N VAL A 149 -16.23 -15.48 -0.81
CA VAL A 149 -17.54 -15.89 -0.26
C VAL A 149 -18.59 -14.83 -0.53
N THR A 150 -18.37 -13.57 -0.10
CA THR A 150 -19.38 -12.50 -0.27
C THR A 150 -19.36 -11.89 -1.68
N LYS A 151 -18.31 -12.14 -2.46
CA LYS A 151 -18.04 -11.54 -3.78
C LYS A 151 -17.87 -10.02 -3.75
N GLU A 152 -17.81 -9.42 -2.57
CA GLU A 152 -17.60 -7.99 -2.38
C GLU A 152 -16.13 -7.61 -2.55
N TYR A 153 -15.91 -6.45 -3.15
CA TYR A 153 -14.59 -5.84 -3.26
C TYR A 153 -14.24 -5.06 -2.00
N ALA A 154 -12.96 -5.07 -1.64
CA ALA A 154 -12.41 -4.26 -0.58
C ALA A 154 -11.16 -3.52 -1.05
N VAL A 155 -11.03 -2.27 -0.64
CA VAL A 155 -9.80 -1.49 -0.83
C VAL A 155 -8.84 -1.83 0.30
N ILE A 156 -7.57 -2.05 -0.05
CA ILE A 156 -6.48 -2.32 0.86
C ILE A 156 -5.85 -0.98 1.24
N GLU A 157 -6.30 -0.39 2.33
CA GLU A 157 -5.76 0.89 2.85
C GLU A 157 -4.59 0.63 3.80
N ASN A 158 -3.63 1.55 3.79
CA ASN A 158 -2.59 1.61 4.80
C ASN A 158 -3.22 1.80 6.18
N LEU A 159 -2.90 0.90 7.10
CA LEU A 159 -3.32 1.04 8.47
C LEU A 159 -2.43 2.09 9.15
N MET A 160 -2.83 3.36 9.01
CA MET A 160 -2.35 4.43 9.89
C MET A 160 -2.94 4.21 11.29
N ASP A 161 -2.41 3.23 12.00
CA ASP A 161 -2.69 3.04 13.41
C ASP A 161 -2.34 4.37 14.11
N ARG A 162 -3.35 5.01 14.71
CA ARG A 162 -3.18 6.15 15.62
C ARG A 162 -3.33 5.62 17.05
N CYS A 163 -2.48 6.02 17.99
CA CYS A 163 -2.63 5.64 19.41
C CYS A 163 -4.03 6.03 19.86
N LEU A 164 -4.82 5.05 20.32
CA LEU A 164 -6.20 5.28 20.77
C LEU A 164 -6.26 6.32 21.91
N SER A 165 -5.18 6.46 22.68
CA SER A 165 -5.08 7.42 23.77
C SER A 165 -4.71 8.85 23.34
N CYS A 166 -4.00 9.04 22.22
CA CYS A 166 -3.48 10.39 21.86
C CYS A 166 -3.64 10.79 20.38
N GLY A 167 -4.20 9.94 19.53
CA GLY A 167 -4.46 10.23 18.12
C GLY A 167 -3.22 10.39 17.22
N GLN A 168 -2.00 10.14 17.74
CA GLN A 168 -0.74 10.26 16.99
C GLN A 168 -0.33 8.93 16.36
N GLU A 169 0.46 8.99 15.27
CA GLU A 169 0.91 7.80 14.53
C GLU A 169 1.61 6.76 15.45
N TRP A 170 1.23 5.50 15.28
CA TRP A 170 1.81 4.34 15.94
C TRP A 170 3.05 3.91 15.15
N MET A 171 4.23 3.87 15.80
CA MET A 171 5.51 3.62 15.13
C MET A 171 5.93 2.14 15.16
N SER A 172 5.47 1.36 16.15
CA SER A 172 5.66 -0.11 16.21
C SER A 172 4.69 -0.74 17.22
N PRO A 173 4.51 -2.08 17.27
CA PRO A 173 3.57 -2.76 18.18
C PRO A 173 3.73 -2.39 19.67
N ARG A 174 4.88 -1.82 20.08
CA ARG A 174 5.17 -1.39 21.46
C ARG A 174 5.41 0.11 21.62
N TRP A 175 5.37 0.91 20.55
CA TRP A 175 5.84 2.30 20.58
C TRP A 175 4.90 3.27 19.88
N CYS A 176 4.24 4.14 20.65
CA CYS A 176 3.57 5.33 20.15
C CYS A 176 4.35 6.59 20.54
N ARG A 177 4.63 7.46 19.56
CA ARG A 177 5.38 8.71 19.77
C ARG A 177 4.71 9.66 20.77
N GLY A 178 3.40 9.89 20.66
CA GLY A 178 2.68 10.84 21.52
C GLY A 178 2.51 10.31 22.96
N CYS A 179 2.09 9.04 23.07
CA CYS A 179 1.88 8.36 24.35
C CYS A 179 3.23 8.22 25.11
N ASN A 180 4.34 7.96 24.41
CA ASN A 180 5.66 7.83 25.05
C ASN A 180 6.33 9.18 25.40
N THR A 181 6.16 10.22 24.57
CA THR A 181 6.68 11.57 24.89
C THR A 181 6.06 12.13 26.17
N SER A 182 4.77 11.85 26.38
CA SER A 182 4.05 12.21 27.60
C SER A 182 4.63 11.48 28.82
N LEU A 183 4.89 10.17 28.68
CA LEU A 183 5.43 9.30 29.71
C LEU A 183 6.86 9.71 30.12
N PHE A 184 7.73 9.98 29.14
CA PHE A 184 9.07 10.52 29.41
C PHE A 184 9.03 11.91 30.08
N LYS A 185 8.09 12.78 29.71
CA LYS A 185 7.92 14.08 30.39
C LYS A 185 7.46 13.92 31.83
N SER A 186 6.54 13.00 32.12
CA SER A 186 6.07 12.72 33.49
C SER A 186 7.11 11.98 34.34
N GLU A 187 7.96 11.17 33.72
CA GLU A 187 9.02 10.46 34.44
C GLU A 187 10.28 11.31 34.61
N ARG A 188 10.51 12.34 33.78
CA ARG A 188 11.68 13.24 33.90
C ARG A 188 11.83 13.88 35.28
N SER A 189 10.74 14.10 36.01
CA SER A 189 10.77 14.58 37.40
C SER A 189 11.22 13.54 38.43
N ASN A 190 11.21 12.26 38.06
CA ASN A 190 11.57 11.12 38.91
C ASN A 190 12.99 10.60 38.63
N TRP A 191 13.65 11.09 37.58
CA TRP A 191 15.01 10.72 37.22
C TRP A 191 15.96 11.72 37.89
N THR A 192 16.27 11.48 39.17
CA THR A 192 17.39 12.14 39.84
C THR A 192 18.67 11.37 39.56
N SER A 193 19.71 12.11 39.16
CA SER A 193 21.10 11.66 38.97
C SER A 193 21.68 10.98 40.20
#